data_AF-A0A315TBZ9-F1
#
_entry.id   AF-A0A315TBZ9-F1
#
_cell.length_a   1.000
_cell.length_b   1.000
_cell.length_c   1.000
_cell.angle_alpha   90.00
_cell.angle_beta   90.00
_cell.angle_gamma   90.00
#
_symmetry.space_group_name_H-M   'P 1'
#
loop_
_entity.id
_entity.type
_entity.pdbx_description
1 polymer ?
#
loop_
_entity_poly.entity_id
_entity_poly.type
_entity_poly.pdbx_seq_one_letter_code
_entity_poly.pdbx_strand_id
1 'polypeptide(L)'
;MKQGSLSEQMGAMALVDQLRLQHRQVQDHLDLPRRREEVAERIRTYYQAQGIVCDDALIAQGVRAFFAERLVFKAPGLSRRCRSLCWLIMHQGRIAVLLFRAALLIGTFALVVKLEAVTR
;
A
#
# COMPACT_ATOMS: atom_id res chain seq x y z
N MET A 1 14.69 31.33 -23.76
CA MET A 1 14.61 30.65 -22.45
C MET A 1 14.67 31.74 -21.38
N LYS A 2 13.58 31.97 -20.64
CA LYS A 2 13.49 33.07 -19.67
C LYS A 2 14.43 32.74 -18.50
N GLN A 3 15.48 33.53 -18.29
CA GLN A 3 16.34 33.38 -17.12
C GLN A 3 15.48 33.77 -15.91
N GLY A 4 15.19 32.79 -15.04
CA GLY A 4 14.48 33.03 -13.78
C GLY A 4 15.23 34.04 -12.93
N SER A 5 14.52 34.72 -12.03
CA SER A 5 15.16 35.67 -11.13
C SER A 5 16.20 34.95 -10.25
N LEU A 6 17.24 35.66 -9.82
CA LEU A 6 18.32 35.08 -9.00
C LEU A 6 17.77 34.42 -7.73
N SER A 7 16.70 34.95 -7.16
CA SER A 7 15.99 34.35 -6.02
C SER A 7 15.34 33.00 -6.36
N GLU A 8 14.78 32.86 -7.55
CA GLU A 8 14.17 31.62 -8.04
C GLU A 8 15.23 30.54 -8.28
N GLN A 9 16.40 30.93 -8.81
CA GLN A 9 17.55 30.04 -8.96
C GLN A 9 18.13 29.59 -7.62
N MET A 10 18.29 30.51 -6.67
CA MET A 10 18.76 30.20 -5.31
C MET A 10 17.76 29.29 -4.57
N GLY A 11 16.46 29.51 -4.72
CA GLY A 11 15.41 28.66 -4.15
C GLY A 11 15.39 27.26 -4.76
N ALA A 12 15.55 27.14 -6.07
CA ALA A 12 15.66 25.85 -6.75
C ALA A 12 16.90 25.06 -6.30
N MET A 13 18.04 25.74 -6.12
CA MET A 13 19.27 25.13 -5.64
C MET A 13 19.14 24.61 -4.21
N ALA A 14 18.53 25.39 -3.29
CA ALA A 14 18.28 24.96 -1.92
C ALA A 14 17.37 23.72 -1.86
N LEU A 15 16.36 23.64 -2.72
CA LEU A 15 15.49 22.47 -2.85
C LEU A 15 16.26 21.25 -3.38
N VAL A 16 17.09 21.43 -4.41
CA VAL A 16 17.93 20.35 -4.96
C VAL A 16 18.92 19.84 -3.91
N ASP A 17 19.50 20.73 -3.09
CA ASP A 17 20.42 20.34 -2.02
C ASP A 17 19.69 19.59 -0.90
N GLN A 18 18.48 20.00 -0.51
CA GLN A 18 17.65 19.23 0.42
C GLN A 18 17.34 17.83 -0.12
N LEU A 19 16.97 17.73 -1.41
CA LEU A 19 16.68 16.44 -2.04
C LEU A 19 17.93 15.56 -2.14
N ARG A 20 19.10 16.13 -2.45
CA ARG A 20 20.37 15.40 -2.45
C ARG A 20 20.75 14.90 -1.06
N LEU A 21 20.53 15.70 -0.03
CA LEU A 21 20.79 15.32 1.35
C LEU A 21 19.88 14.18 1.80
N GLN A 22 18.58 14.29 1.52
CA GLN A 22 17.60 13.23 1.79
C GLN A 22 17.95 11.94 1.03
N HIS A 23 18.32 12.05 -0.24
CA HIS A 23 18.70 10.89 -1.06
C HIS A 23 19.98 10.22 -0.52
N ARG A 24 20.99 11.00 -0.11
CA ARG A 24 22.21 10.46 0.51
C ARG A 24 21.90 9.76 1.83
N GLN A 25 21.08 10.35 2.70
CA GLN A 25 20.65 9.71 3.95
C GLN A 25 19.85 8.42 3.70
N VAL A 26 18.99 8.42 2.68
CA VAL A 26 18.27 7.22 2.25
C VAL A 26 19.25 6.18 1.74
N GLN A 27 20.24 6.53 0.91
CA GLN A 27 21.25 5.60 0.41
C GLN A 27 22.12 5.02 1.53
N ASP A 28 22.64 5.84 2.44
CA ASP A 28 23.43 5.39 3.59
C ASP A 28 22.65 4.41 4.50
N HIS A 29 21.32 4.54 4.55
CA HIS A 29 20.44 3.63 5.29
C HIS A 29 19.90 2.47 4.45
N LEU A 30 19.95 2.57 3.12
CA LEU A 30 19.47 1.60 2.13
C LEU A 30 20.63 0.88 1.41
N ASP A 31 21.84 0.90 1.96
CA ASP A 31 22.95 0.04 1.53
C ASP A 31 22.67 -1.42 1.95
N LEU A 32 21.74 -2.06 1.24
CA LEU A 32 21.35 -3.45 1.45
C LEU A 32 22.52 -4.45 1.45
N PRO A 33 23.54 -4.36 0.56
CA PRO A 33 24.62 -5.34 0.57
C PRO A 33 25.45 -5.26 1.86
N ARG A 34 25.88 -4.06 2.24
CA ARG A 34 26.65 -3.82 3.46
C ARG A 34 25.87 -4.23 4.72
N ARG A 35 24.58 -3.89 4.79
CA ARG A 35 23.72 -4.32 5.90
C ARG A 35 23.52 -5.83 5.97
N ARG A 36 23.48 -6.53 4.82
CA ARG A 36 23.38 -8.00 4.80
C ARG A 36 24.64 -8.64 5.35
N GLU A 37 25.81 -8.10 5.04
CA GLU A 37 27.09 -8.57 5.57
C GLU A 37 27.18 -8.34 7.09
N GLU A 38 26.86 -7.14 7.57
CA GLU A 38 26.81 -6.84 9.02
C GLU A 38 25.86 -7.78 9.78
N VAL A 39 24.70 -8.09 9.21
CA VAL A 39 23.72 -9.01 9.82
C VAL A 39 24.23 -10.45 9.79
N ALA A 40 24.83 -10.88 8.69
CA ALA A 40 25.41 -12.23 8.57
C ALA A 40 26.54 -12.44 9.59
N GLU A 41 27.42 -11.45 9.77
CA GLU A 41 28.48 -11.49 10.78
C GLU A 41 27.93 -11.57 12.20
N ARG A 42 26.91 -10.76 12.54
CA ARG A 42 26.29 -10.81 13.88
C ARG A 42 25.65 -12.17 14.16
N ILE A 43 24.98 -12.76 13.17
CA ILE A 43 24.37 -14.09 13.29
C ILE A 43 25.46 -15.15 13.48
N ARG A 44 26.54 -15.09 12.69
CA ARG A 44 27.68 -16.00 12.81
C ARG A 44 28.28 -15.94 14.21
N THR A 45 28.61 -14.75 14.70
CA THR A 45 29.19 -14.56 16.04
C THR A 45 28.26 -15.09 17.15
N TYR A 46 26.95 -14.88 17.00
CA TYR A 46 25.95 -15.35 17.96
C TYR A 46 25.89 -16.89 18.06
N TYR A 47 25.87 -17.59 16.92
CA TYR A 47 25.85 -19.06 16.91
C TYR A 47 27.20 -19.68 17.29
N GLN A 48 28.31 -19.05 16.91
CA GLN A 48 29.65 -19.46 17.34
C GLN A 48 29.81 -19.35 18.85
N ALA A 49 29.29 -18.29 19.47
CA ALA A 49 29.30 -18.13 20.93
C ALA A 49 28.49 -19.22 21.66
N GLN A 50 27.57 -19.90 20.97
CA GLN A 50 26.77 -21.01 21.49
C GLN A 50 27.38 -22.39 21.17
N GLY A 51 28.55 -22.43 20.53
CA GLY A 51 29.21 -23.69 20.15
C GLY A 51 28.53 -24.41 18.98
N ILE A 52 27.65 -23.72 18.23
CA ILE A 52 26.98 -24.29 17.06
C ILE A 52 27.77 -23.91 15.81
N VAL A 53 28.33 -24.92 15.13
CA VAL A 53 29.01 -24.72 13.85
C VAL A 53 27.95 -24.63 12.74
N CYS A 54 27.67 -23.41 12.29
CA CYS A 54 26.80 -23.15 11.15
C CYS A 54 27.62 -22.87 9.89
N ASP A 55 27.17 -23.39 8.75
CA ASP A 55 27.73 -23.11 7.44
C ASP A 55 27.45 -21.65 7.01
N ASP A 56 28.46 -20.97 6.50
CA ASP A 56 28.38 -19.58 6.03
C ASP A 56 27.44 -19.43 4.84
N ALA A 57 27.37 -20.44 3.96
CA ALA A 57 26.46 -20.43 2.83
C ALA A 57 24.98 -20.44 3.28
N LEU A 58 24.68 -21.20 4.35
CA LEU A 58 23.35 -21.28 4.94
C LEU A 58 22.95 -19.95 5.60
N ILE A 59 23.88 -19.31 6.32
CA ILE A 59 23.65 -17.99 6.93
C ILE A 59 23.37 -16.95 5.84
N ALA A 60 24.19 -16.91 4.78
CA ALA A 60 24.01 -15.98 3.67
C ALA A 60 22.67 -16.17 2.95
N GLN A 61 22.25 -17.43 2.73
CA GLN A 61 20.96 -17.75 2.14
C GLN A 61 19.79 -17.29 3.02
N GLY A 62 19.87 -17.54 4.33
CA GLY A 62 18.85 -17.12 5.30
C GLY A 62 18.71 -15.59 5.37
N VAL A 63 19.83 -14.88 5.44
CA VAL A 63 19.83 -13.40 5.42
C VAL A 63 19.23 -12.88 4.12
N ARG A 64 19.58 -13.48 2.97
CA ARG A 64 19.01 -13.09 1.68
C ARG A 64 17.49 -13.29 1.63
N ALA A 65 16.99 -14.43 2.11
CA ALA A 65 15.56 -14.73 2.16
C ALA A 65 14.81 -13.76 3.10
N PHE A 66 15.36 -13.48 4.28
CA PHE A 66 14.77 -12.54 5.25
C PHE A 66 14.62 -11.13 4.67
N PHE A 67 15.65 -10.61 4.01
CA PHE A 67 15.59 -9.30 3.37
C PHE A 67 14.68 -9.28 2.14
N ALA A 68 14.55 -10.40 1.42
CA ALA A 68 13.62 -10.50 0.30
C ALA A 68 12.17 -10.41 0.77
N GLU A 69 11.81 -11.06 1.88
CA GLU A 69 10.45 -10.99 2.42
C GLU A 69 10.08 -9.61 2.99
N ARG A 70 11.03 -8.92 3.64
CA ARG A 70 10.78 -7.62 4.28
C ARG A 70 10.40 -6.50 3.29
N LEU A 71 10.80 -6.62 2.03
CA LEU A 71 10.52 -5.64 0.98
C LEU A 71 9.27 -5.98 0.16
N VAL A 72 8.65 -7.14 0.44
CA VAL A 72 7.45 -7.57 -0.28
C VAL A 72 6.23 -7.22 0.54
N PHE A 73 5.36 -6.39 -0.04
CA PHE A 73 4.03 -6.18 0.50
C PHE A 73 3.23 -7.49 0.38
N LYS A 74 3.08 -8.21 1.50
CA LYS A 74 2.16 -9.35 1.60
C LYS A 74 0.75 -8.80 1.84
N ALA A 75 -0.02 -8.66 0.77
CA ALA A 75 -1.42 -8.26 0.88
C ALA A 75 -2.18 -9.26 1.77
N PRO A 76 -2.96 -8.80 2.76
CA PRO A 76 -3.77 -9.70 3.57
C PRO A 76 -4.78 -10.42 2.67
N GLY A 77 -4.95 -11.72 2.88
CA GLY A 77 -5.96 -12.50 2.17
C GLY A 77 -7.34 -11.94 2.45
N LEU A 78 -7.93 -11.22 1.49
CA LEU A 78 -9.27 -10.67 1.65
C LEU A 78 -10.29 -11.80 1.58
N SER A 79 -10.99 -12.05 2.69
CA SER A 79 -12.13 -12.95 2.71
C SER A 79 -13.19 -12.50 1.70
N ARG A 80 -13.91 -13.47 1.09
CA ARG A 80 -14.98 -13.18 0.13
C ARG A 80 -16.00 -12.17 0.66
N ARG A 81 -16.27 -12.22 1.96
CA ARG A 81 -17.19 -11.30 2.67
C ARG A 81 -16.65 -9.86 2.73
N CYS A 82 -15.37 -9.68 3.03
CA CYS A 82 -14.75 -8.36 3.00
C CYS A 82 -14.78 -7.78 1.58
N ARG A 83 -14.51 -8.62 0.57
CA ARG A 83 -14.55 -8.19 -0.83
C ARG A 83 -15.95 -7.72 -1.25
N SER A 84 -17.00 -8.45 -0.86
CA SER A 84 -18.39 -8.04 -1.17
C SER A 84 -18.81 -6.78 -0.43
N LEU A 85 -18.42 -6.61 0.84
CA LEU A 85 -18.72 -5.40 1.62
C LEU A 85 -17.99 -4.18 1.06
N CYS A 86 -16.70 -4.30 0.73
CA CYS A 86 -15.96 -3.22 0.07
C CYS A 86 -16.61 -2.83 -1.26
N TRP A 87 -17.03 -3.81 -2.07
CA TRP A 87 -17.72 -3.55 -3.33
C TRP A 87 -19.05 -2.80 -3.11
N LEU A 88 -19.84 -3.24 -2.13
CA LEU A 88 -21.13 -2.62 -1.79
C LEU A 88 -20.96 -1.19 -1.28
N ILE A 89 -19.96 -0.94 -0.44
CA ILE A 89 -19.63 0.39 0.09
C ILE A 89 -19.12 1.31 -1.04
N MET A 90 -18.23 0.83 -1.92
CA MET A 90 -17.76 1.64 -3.05
C MET A 90 -18.88 2.01 -4.03
N HIS A 91 -19.89 1.15 -4.18
CA HIS A 91 -21.03 1.40 -5.07
C HIS A 91 -22.25 2.00 -4.36
N GLN A 92 -22.14 2.43 -3.10
CA GLN A 92 -23.26 2.91 -2.29
C GLN A 92 -24.08 4.02 -2.98
N GLY A 93 -23.44 4.94 -3.71
CA GLY A 93 -24.14 6.00 -4.45
C GLY A 93 -24.99 5.48 -5.61
N ARG A 94 -24.50 4.49 -6.36
CA ARG A 94 -25.27 3.88 -7.48
C ARG A 94 -26.40 2.99 -6.95
N ILE A 95 -26.16 2.26 -5.86
CA ILE A 95 -27.14 1.41 -5.21
C ILE A 95 -28.29 2.26 -4.64
N ALA A 96 -27.98 3.37 -3.96
CA ALA A 96 -29.00 4.28 -3.42
C ALA A 96 -29.90 4.86 -4.53
N VAL A 97 -29.32 5.28 -5.65
CA VAL A 97 -30.10 5.77 -6.81
C VAL A 97 -30.98 4.68 -7.41
N LEU A 98 -30.47 3.45 -7.55
CA LEU A 98 -31.27 2.33 -8.06
C LEU A 98 -32.43 1.97 -7.12
N LEU A 99 -32.18 1.92 -5.81
CA LEU A 99 -33.21 1.68 -4.80
C LEU A 99 -34.27 2.78 -4.81
N PHE A 100 -33.85 4.04 -4.91
CA PHE A 100 -34.77 5.17 -5.00
C PHE A 100 -35.65 5.07 -6.26
N ARG A 101 -35.08 4.76 -7.42
CA ARG A 101 -35.84 4.56 -8.66
C ARG A 101 -36.80 3.38 -8.58
N ALA A 102 -36.37 2.27 -7.98
CA ALA A 102 -37.22 1.10 -7.76
C ALA A 102 -38.40 1.43 -6.83
N ALA A 103 -38.16 2.15 -5.73
CA ALA A 103 -39.21 2.59 -4.82
C ALA A 103 -40.22 3.51 -5.51
N LEU A 104 -39.75 4.43 -6.37
CA LEU A 104 -40.60 5.31 -7.17
C LEU A 104 -41.50 4.50 -8.13
N LEU A 105 -40.91 3.53 -8.84
CA LEU A 105 -41.67 2.65 -9.75
C LEU A 105 -42.72 1.82 -9.00
N ILE A 106 -42.36 1.22 -7.86
CA ILE A 106 -43.29 0.45 -7.02
C ILE A 106 -44.42 1.35 -6.50
N GLY A 107 -44.09 2.56 -6.06
CA GLY A 107 -45.08 3.55 -5.61
C GLY A 107 -46.06 3.93 -6.72
N THR A 108 -45.57 4.19 -7.94
CA THR A 108 -46.44 4.49 -9.09
C THR A 108 -47.33 3.31 -9.45
N PHE A 109 -46.79 2.08 -9.42
CA PHE A 109 -47.55 0.88 -9.71
C PHE A 109 -48.67 0.63 -8.69
N ALA A 110 -48.39 0.80 -7.39
CA ALA A 110 -49.38 0.68 -6.34
C ALA A 110 -50.50 1.73 -6.45
N LEU A 111 -50.17 2.95 -6.90
CA LEU A 111 -51.14 4.04 -7.10
C LEU A 111 -52.09 3.72 -8.28
N VAL A 112 -51.55 3.19 -9.37
CA VAL A 112 -52.35 2.74 -10.54
C VAL A 112 -53.32 1.63 -10.15
N VAL A 113 -52.84 0.60 -9.43
CA VAL A 113 -53.70 -0.50 -8.96
C VAL A 113 -54.81 0.01 -8.03
N LYS A 114 -54.50 0.99 -7.18
CA LYS A 114 -55.49 1.57 -6.26
C LYS A 114 -56.53 2.42 -6.98
N LEU A 115 -56.16 3.09 -8.08
CA LEU A 115 -57.10 3.84 -8.91
C LEU A 115 -58.08 2.91 -9.63
N GLU A 116 -57.59 1.83 -10.24
CA GLU A 116 -58.47 0.81 -10.88
C GLU A 116 -59.49 0.21 -9.90
N ALA A 117 -59.09 -0.02 -8.65
CA ALA A 117 -59.95 -0.58 -7.61
C ALA A 117 -61.04 0.40 -7.08
N VAL A 118 -60.87 1.71 -7.27
CA VAL A 118 -61.84 2.75 -6.83
C VAL A 118 -62.85 3.08 -7.94
N THR A 119 -62.48 2.91 -9.20
CA THR A 119 -63.37 3.10 -10.36
C THR A 119 -64.32 1.93 -10.66
N ARG A 120 -64.20 0.80 -9.94
CA ARG A 120 -65.04 -0.39 -10.10
C ARG A 120 -65.97 -0.54 -8.90
#